data_AF-A0A9D2A862-F1
#
_entry.id   AF-A0A9D2A862-F1
#
_cell.length_a   1.000
_cell.length_b   1.000
_cell.length_c   1.000
_cell.angle_alpha   90.00
_cell.angle_beta   90.00
_cell.angle_gamma   90.00
#
_symmetry.space_group_name_H-M   'P 1'
#
loop_
_entity.id
_entity.type
_entity.pdbx_description
1 polymer ?
#
loop_
_entity_poly.entity_id
_entity_poly.type
_entity_poly.pdbx_seq_one_letter_code
_entity_poly.pdbx_strand_id
1 'polypeptide(L)'
;MPATLVLALSPLMAAPAGAEEDSSTENFSFERWDARYDLSLDSEDRAVAEVREEIVAQFPETDQNRGIVRALPLEYEGAAAAPEDITVTDASGEPVPFDVEDEDGFRLILTGDDAYVHGEQEYYLEYTLHDVIHSPDDADIDEFSWDLIPSDRAQNISSASAELVFSPTLADALTGESACYAGPPEDSGDCGINDANQQEDGSAELTVDSVELPGGSGLTVGVGLEPDTVTQPEQRQPNALLDIGPAVIATLAVAAGLLGGFLILTQSRRRSRDLGTSTPEYGVPNGLSPLLAAPLGGAWRSPLPAEFVHLAVIGALVIEDDGQDGPQANDAGSEKPRKKGSKKSRQPVFRLVDPTAAPDSLDQRILGALFPGLEPGTLFTLPKENLVLRKKLEAIVQEGPKAALERGYSEKVRHRQAALCGGIALLLLIPLAALLVMGWDRPNTATTITAITGGVLAAGLGITAILKHRVYLPAGARIRQQLDQLRGILMSPEGQRAEALVHHDAADSRSGDSGAAGRIPPAQLVPVFDRATPYAILFGAEKKWFSVLEVTYREAGLDVVFWYPALMRSGSSSVGGSLSSMVSSLSSATSSSSSSGAGSGGGGSVGGGGGGGFAGGR
;
A
#
# COMPACT_ATOMS: atom_id res chain seq x y z
N MET A 1 -11.27 21.41 4.15
CA MET A 1 -10.29 22.40 4.60
C MET A 1 -8.97 21.69 4.91
N PRO A 2 -8.02 21.62 3.96
CA PRO A 2 -6.66 21.20 4.25
C PRO A 2 -5.70 22.40 4.29
N ALA A 3 -4.63 22.19 5.03
CA ALA A 3 -3.74 23.18 5.57
C ALA A 3 -2.70 23.68 4.55
N THR A 4 -2.48 24.99 4.59
CA THR A 4 -1.43 25.75 3.92
C THR A 4 -0.05 25.36 4.48
N LEU A 5 0.80 24.80 3.63
CA LEU A 5 2.23 24.66 3.89
C LEU A 5 2.96 25.83 3.20
N VAL A 6 3.49 26.74 4.00
CA VAL A 6 4.33 27.86 3.53
C VAL A 6 5.73 27.30 3.26
N LEU A 7 6.14 27.27 1.98
CA LEU A 7 7.53 27.06 1.58
C LEU A 7 8.20 28.41 1.35
N ALA A 8 9.38 28.59 1.94
CA ALA A 8 10.15 29.82 1.90
C ALA A 8 10.73 30.10 0.50
N LEU A 9 10.41 31.27 -0.06
CA LEU A 9 11.07 31.84 -1.24
C LEU A 9 12.53 32.19 -0.89
N SER A 10 13.47 31.61 -1.64
CA SER A 10 14.80 32.21 -1.83
C SER A 10 14.78 32.98 -3.17
N PRO A 11 15.36 34.18 -3.25
CA PRO A 11 15.33 34.97 -4.48
C PRO A 11 16.36 34.40 -5.46
N LEU A 12 15.88 33.75 -6.53
CA LEU A 12 16.71 33.44 -7.68
C LEU A 12 16.92 34.74 -8.46
N MET A 13 18.18 35.13 -8.64
CA MET A 13 18.56 36.29 -9.43
C MET A 13 18.03 36.13 -10.86
N ALA A 14 17.30 37.13 -11.35
CA ALA A 14 16.96 37.26 -12.75
C ALA A 14 18.26 37.48 -13.55
N ALA A 15 18.69 36.45 -14.26
CA ALA A 15 19.56 36.61 -15.42
C ALA A 15 18.72 37.17 -16.58
N PRO A 16 19.29 38.02 -17.46
CA PRO A 16 18.55 38.56 -18.59
C PRO A 16 18.12 37.43 -19.52
N ALA A 17 16.81 37.28 -19.73
CA ALA A 17 16.24 36.46 -20.79
C ALA A 17 16.63 37.09 -22.13
N GLY A 18 17.53 36.45 -22.84
CA GLY A 18 17.96 36.83 -24.17
C GLY A 18 18.84 35.72 -24.75
N ALA A 19 18.35 35.11 -25.82
CA ALA A 19 18.99 34.08 -26.66
C ALA A 19 18.89 32.61 -26.19
N GLU A 20 17.67 32.07 -26.11
CA GLU A 20 17.45 30.61 -26.10
C GLU A 20 16.16 30.18 -26.85
N GLU A 21 15.62 31.00 -27.75
CA GLU A 21 14.49 30.61 -28.64
C GLU A 21 14.93 29.98 -29.98
N ASP A 22 16.18 30.20 -30.43
CA ASP A 22 16.69 29.78 -31.76
C ASP A 22 17.20 28.32 -31.82
N SER A 23 16.79 27.43 -30.91
CA SER A 23 17.29 26.03 -30.91
C SER A 23 16.25 24.93 -30.71
N SER A 24 14.96 25.30 -30.68
CA SER A 24 13.89 24.30 -30.69
C SER A 24 13.65 23.84 -32.12
N THR A 25 13.72 22.53 -32.39
CA THR A 25 13.34 21.95 -33.71
C THR A 25 11.89 22.23 -34.08
N GLU A 26 11.09 22.71 -33.13
CA GLU A 26 9.68 23.05 -33.34
C GLU A 26 9.46 24.45 -33.94
N ASN A 27 10.50 25.26 -34.10
CA ASN A 27 10.38 26.65 -34.58
C ASN A 27 10.33 26.73 -36.11
N PHE A 28 9.20 26.31 -36.68
CA PHE A 28 8.85 26.43 -38.10
C PHE A 28 7.32 26.48 -38.27
N SER A 29 6.82 26.54 -39.51
CA SER A 29 5.37 26.51 -39.77
C SER A 29 5.04 25.65 -40.99
N PHE A 30 3.80 25.20 -41.09
CA PHE A 30 3.28 24.55 -42.29
C PHE A 30 2.46 25.56 -43.08
N GLU A 31 2.80 25.74 -44.36
CA GLU A 31 2.00 26.58 -45.25
C GLU A 31 0.75 25.83 -45.69
N ARG A 32 0.89 24.54 -46.02
CA ARG A 32 -0.21 23.70 -46.47
C ARG A 32 -0.10 22.28 -45.92
N TRP A 33 -1.24 21.69 -45.61
CA TRP A 33 -1.39 20.28 -45.30
C TRP A 33 -2.69 19.77 -45.91
N ASP A 34 -2.58 19.02 -47.01
CA ASP A 34 -3.73 18.41 -47.67
C ASP A 34 -3.68 16.90 -47.45
N ALA A 35 -4.77 16.32 -46.98
CA ALA A 35 -4.83 14.88 -46.68
C ALA A 35 -5.92 14.19 -47.49
N ARG A 36 -5.58 13.10 -48.17
CA ARG A 36 -6.53 12.27 -48.91
C ARG A 36 -6.57 10.87 -48.33
N TYR A 37 -7.77 10.38 -48.07
CA TYR A 37 -8.04 9.05 -47.54
C TYR A 37 -8.92 8.28 -48.52
N ASP A 38 -8.35 7.30 -49.21
CA ASP A 38 -9.09 6.36 -50.05
C ASP A 38 -9.49 5.13 -49.19
N LEU A 39 -10.75 5.08 -48.79
CA LEU A 39 -11.35 4.10 -47.87
C LEU A 39 -11.97 2.92 -48.65
N SER A 40 -11.57 1.71 -48.28
CA SER A 40 -12.02 0.48 -48.93
C SER A 40 -12.11 -0.70 -47.95
N LEU A 41 -12.52 -1.86 -48.47
CA LEU A 41 -12.55 -3.12 -47.75
C LEU A 41 -11.48 -4.07 -48.28
N ASP A 42 -10.77 -4.75 -47.38
CA ASP A 42 -9.86 -5.83 -47.73
C ASP A 42 -10.60 -7.14 -48.08
N SER A 43 -9.86 -8.22 -48.32
CA SER A 43 -10.44 -9.53 -48.64
C SER A 43 -11.20 -10.21 -47.50
N GLU A 44 -11.08 -9.68 -46.28
CA GLU A 44 -11.76 -10.15 -45.06
C GLU A 44 -12.90 -9.19 -44.65
N ASP A 45 -13.30 -8.27 -45.56
CA ASP A 45 -14.29 -7.23 -45.33
C ASP A 45 -13.92 -6.29 -44.17
N ARG A 46 -12.61 -6.09 -43.91
CA ARG A 46 -12.12 -5.13 -42.91
C ARG A 46 -11.76 -3.80 -43.57
N ALA A 47 -11.95 -2.71 -42.84
CA ALA A 47 -11.68 -1.37 -43.34
C ALA A 47 -10.18 -1.13 -43.55
N VAL A 48 -9.81 -0.57 -44.70
CA VAL A 48 -8.46 -0.13 -45.04
C VAL A 48 -8.52 1.28 -45.60
N ALA A 49 -7.58 2.14 -45.20
CA ALA A 49 -7.38 3.45 -45.80
C ALA A 49 -5.99 3.52 -46.45
N GLU A 50 -5.96 3.81 -47.74
CA GLU A 50 -4.75 4.31 -48.38
C GLU A 50 -4.71 5.84 -48.20
N VAL A 51 -3.69 6.33 -47.53
CA VAL A 51 -3.57 7.74 -47.14
C VAL A 51 -2.48 8.41 -47.95
N ARG A 52 -2.75 9.62 -48.44
CA ARG A 52 -1.76 10.53 -49.04
C ARG A 52 -1.81 11.86 -48.32
N GLU A 53 -0.69 12.29 -47.76
CA GLU A 53 -0.54 13.61 -47.14
C GLU A 53 0.44 14.45 -47.95
N GLU A 54 0.01 15.62 -48.40
CA GLU A 54 0.84 16.65 -49.03
C GLU A 54 1.15 17.74 -48.02
N ILE A 55 2.41 17.85 -47.60
CA ILE A 55 2.83 18.69 -46.48
C ILE A 55 3.87 19.70 -46.98
N VAL A 56 3.56 20.99 -46.89
CA VAL A 56 4.46 22.09 -47.24
C VAL A 56 4.97 22.75 -45.96
N ALA A 57 6.22 22.47 -45.61
CA ALA A 57 6.89 23.00 -44.42
C ALA A 57 7.78 24.20 -44.76
N GLN A 58 7.72 25.25 -43.96
CA GLN A 58 8.54 26.45 -44.09
C GLN A 58 9.54 26.51 -42.94
N PHE A 59 10.76 26.04 -43.20
CA PHE A 59 11.86 26.05 -42.24
C PHE A 59 12.59 27.39 -42.18
N PRO A 60 13.21 27.74 -41.03
CA PRO A 60 14.10 28.89 -40.94
C PRO A 60 15.36 28.69 -41.80
N GLU A 61 16.09 29.77 -42.07
CA GLU A 61 17.37 29.75 -42.80
C GLU A 61 18.58 29.35 -41.91
N THR A 62 18.32 28.99 -40.65
CA THR A 62 19.33 28.53 -39.69
C THR A 62 19.37 27.00 -39.66
N ASP A 63 20.57 26.43 -39.52
CA ASP A 63 20.81 24.98 -39.34
C ASP A 63 20.14 24.45 -38.06
N GLN A 64 18.83 24.24 -38.12
CA GLN A 64 17.97 23.82 -37.01
C GLN A 64 17.33 22.46 -37.29
N ASN A 65 16.69 22.32 -38.46
CA ASN A 65 15.89 21.14 -38.81
C ASN A 65 16.53 20.30 -39.90
N ARG A 66 16.30 18.99 -39.82
CA ARG A 66 16.71 18.00 -40.84
C ARG A 66 15.52 17.47 -41.65
N GLY A 67 14.31 17.75 -41.19
CA GLY A 67 13.06 17.35 -41.80
C GLY A 67 11.91 17.52 -40.83
N ILE A 68 10.80 16.86 -41.14
CA ILE A 68 9.63 16.71 -40.27
C ILE A 68 9.60 15.33 -39.60
N VAL A 69 8.93 15.26 -38.47
CA VAL A 69 8.50 14.03 -37.79
C VAL A 69 6.99 13.90 -37.97
N ARG A 70 6.53 12.77 -38.51
CA ARG A 70 5.11 12.41 -38.58
C ARG A 70 4.89 11.12 -37.78
N ALA A 71 4.15 11.20 -36.68
CA ALA A 71 3.84 10.04 -35.86
C ALA A 71 2.41 9.58 -36.09
N LEU A 72 2.21 8.29 -36.32
CA LEU A 72 0.93 7.66 -36.61
C LEU A 72 0.64 6.58 -35.56
N PRO A 73 -0.58 6.47 -35.03
CA PRO A 73 -0.86 5.51 -33.96
C PRO A 73 -0.74 4.06 -34.46
N LEU A 74 -0.16 3.19 -33.65
CA LEU A 74 -0.10 1.75 -33.90
C LEU A 74 -1.44 1.07 -33.61
N GLU A 75 -2.26 1.66 -32.74
CA GLU A 75 -3.54 1.14 -32.28
C GLU A 75 -4.62 2.22 -32.34
N TYR A 76 -5.81 1.85 -32.80
CA TYR A 76 -6.99 2.71 -32.86
C TYR A 76 -8.21 1.92 -32.35
N GLU A 77 -8.91 2.48 -31.36
CA GLU A 77 -10.08 1.88 -30.72
C GLU A 77 -9.90 0.38 -30.42
N GLY A 78 -8.77 0.01 -29.79
CA GLY A 78 -8.51 -1.37 -29.37
C GLY A 78 -8.03 -2.32 -30.47
N ALA A 79 -7.81 -1.87 -31.71
CA ALA A 79 -7.27 -2.70 -32.78
C ALA A 79 -6.04 -2.10 -33.43
N ALA A 80 -5.21 -2.95 -34.04
CA ALA A 80 -4.00 -2.52 -34.71
C ALA A 80 -4.33 -1.69 -35.96
N ALA A 81 -4.08 -0.39 -35.90
CA ALA A 81 -4.10 0.47 -37.08
C ALA A 81 -2.83 0.27 -37.93
N ALA A 82 -1.70 0.03 -37.24
CA ALA A 82 -0.38 -0.36 -37.73
C ALA A 82 -0.05 0.17 -39.15
N PRO A 83 0.41 1.43 -39.28
CA PRO A 83 0.71 2.04 -40.58
C PRO A 83 1.77 1.25 -41.36
N GLU A 84 1.45 0.81 -42.57
CA GLU A 84 2.32 0.02 -43.45
C GLU A 84 2.52 0.68 -44.81
N ASP A 85 3.37 0.09 -45.67
CA ASP A 85 3.66 0.56 -47.03
C ASP A 85 4.07 2.05 -47.14
N ILE A 86 4.79 2.53 -46.12
CA ILE A 86 5.19 3.94 -46.00
C ILE A 86 6.17 4.34 -47.10
N THR A 87 5.86 5.42 -47.82
CA THR A 87 6.75 6.08 -48.76
C THR A 87 6.76 7.59 -48.55
N VAL A 88 7.89 8.23 -48.86
CA VAL A 88 8.06 9.69 -48.78
C VAL A 88 8.74 10.18 -50.05
N THR A 89 8.11 11.12 -50.76
CA THR A 89 8.67 11.76 -51.96
C THR A 89 8.61 13.28 -51.87
N ASP A 90 9.37 13.95 -52.74
CA ASP A 90 9.30 15.41 -52.91
C ASP A 90 8.34 15.82 -54.05
N ALA A 91 8.24 17.12 -54.31
CA ALA A 91 7.40 17.70 -55.37
C ALA A 91 7.76 17.24 -56.80
N SER A 92 8.96 16.70 -57.01
CA SER A 92 9.38 16.13 -58.29
C SER A 92 9.08 14.63 -58.41
N GLY A 93 8.60 14.01 -57.33
CA GLY A 93 8.40 12.57 -57.19
C GLY A 93 9.70 11.81 -56.92
N GLU A 94 10.79 12.49 -56.54
CA GLU A 94 12.02 11.83 -56.11
C GLU A 94 11.90 11.34 -54.66
N PRO A 95 12.42 10.14 -54.32
CA PRO A 95 12.35 9.62 -52.96
C PRO A 95 13.15 10.48 -51.98
N VAL A 96 12.51 10.86 -50.87
CA VAL A 96 13.15 11.54 -49.73
C VAL A 96 13.65 10.46 -48.75
N PRO A 97 14.90 10.52 -48.25
CA PRO A 97 15.36 9.61 -47.21
C PRO A 97 14.49 9.73 -45.94
N PHE A 98 14.17 8.61 -45.30
CA PHE A 98 13.46 8.61 -44.03
C PHE A 98 13.81 7.37 -43.20
N ASP A 99 13.62 7.49 -41.88
CA ASP A 99 13.68 6.38 -40.93
C ASP A 99 12.28 6.12 -40.34
N VAL A 100 12.01 4.87 -39.96
CA VAL A 100 10.77 4.47 -39.29
C VAL A 100 11.11 3.85 -37.93
N GLU A 101 10.52 4.39 -36.87
CA GLU A 101 10.73 3.94 -35.49
C GLU A 101 9.39 3.73 -34.79
N ASP A 102 9.27 2.68 -33.97
CA ASP A 102 8.08 2.46 -33.14
C ASP A 102 8.41 2.88 -31.69
N GLU A 103 7.76 3.94 -31.20
CA GLU A 103 7.98 4.49 -29.85
C GLU A 103 6.64 4.93 -29.22
N ASP A 104 6.44 4.62 -27.94
CA ASP A 104 5.28 5.05 -27.13
C ASP A 104 3.89 4.82 -27.78
N GLY A 105 3.74 3.75 -28.56
CA GLY A 105 2.46 3.40 -29.21
C GLY A 105 2.24 4.06 -30.57
N PHE A 106 3.25 4.75 -31.10
CA PHE A 106 3.24 5.39 -32.41
C PHE A 106 4.33 4.82 -33.32
N ARG A 107 4.06 4.85 -34.62
CA ARG A 107 5.05 4.69 -35.69
C ARG A 107 5.47 6.07 -36.17
N LEU A 108 6.72 6.42 -35.92
CA LEU A 108 7.33 7.70 -36.27
C LEU A 108 7.99 7.58 -37.65
N ILE A 109 7.61 8.48 -38.56
CA ILE A 109 8.25 8.70 -39.85
C ILE A 109 9.16 9.91 -39.71
N LEU A 110 10.47 9.67 -39.69
CA LEU A 110 11.51 10.68 -39.53
C LEU A 110 12.07 11.01 -40.91
N THR A 111 11.61 12.10 -41.52
CA THR A 111 12.07 12.50 -42.86
C THR A 111 13.48 13.11 -42.84
N GLY A 112 14.15 13.10 -43.99
CA GLY A 112 15.50 13.63 -44.17
C GLY A 112 16.62 12.69 -43.72
N ASP A 113 17.85 13.21 -43.75
CA ASP A 113 19.06 12.52 -43.31
C ASP A 113 19.83 13.38 -42.27
N ASP A 114 21.17 13.33 -42.25
CA ASP A 114 21.98 14.16 -41.36
C ASP A 114 22.12 15.63 -41.81
N ALA A 115 21.62 15.99 -43.01
CA ALA A 115 21.71 17.33 -43.57
C ALA A 115 20.58 18.25 -43.08
N TYR A 116 20.90 19.52 -42.89
CA TYR A 116 19.92 20.55 -42.55
C TYR A 116 19.12 20.99 -43.78
N VAL A 117 17.82 21.17 -43.59
CA VAL A 117 16.89 21.72 -44.58
C VAL A 117 16.53 23.15 -44.21
N HIS A 118 16.25 23.97 -45.23
CA HIS A 118 15.96 25.39 -45.09
C HIS A 118 14.89 25.80 -46.07
N GLY A 119 14.15 26.86 -45.74
CA GLY A 119 13.12 27.40 -46.60
C GLY A 119 11.94 26.45 -46.77
N GLU A 120 11.24 26.60 -47.89
CA GLU A 120 10.10 25.78 -48.27
C GLU A 120 10.56 24.37 -48.66
N GLN A 121 9.94 23.35 -48.06
CA GLN A 121 10.14 21.94 -48.37
C GLN A 121 8.79 21.25 -48.49
N GLU A 122 8.63 20.46 -49.54
CA GLU A 122 7.40 19.73 -49.84
C GLU A 122 7.62 18.24 -49.61
N TYR A 123 6.74 17.62 -48.81
CA TYR A 123 6.76 16.20 -48.51
C TYR A 123 5.42 15.57 -48.91
N TYR A 124 5.51 14.48 -49.66
CA TYR A 124 4.37 13.66 -50.07
C TYR A 124 4.51 12.31 -49.37
N LEU A 125 3.68 12.07 -48.36
CA LEU A 125 3.68 10.84 -47.58
C LEU A 125 2.55 9.94 -48.09
N GLU A 126 2.86 8.70 -48.43
CA GLU A 126 1.84 7.68 -48.70
C GLU A 126 2.00 6.52 -47.71
N TYR A 127 0.90 6.03 -47.15
CA TYR A 127 0.89 4.88 -46.25
C TYR A 127 -0.49 4.24 -46.16
N THR A 128 -0.55 3.00 -45.68
CA THR A 128 -1.77 2.24 -45.52
C THR A 128 -2.11 2.09 -44.04
N LEU A 129 -3.37 2.36 -43.67
CA LEU A 129 -3.92 2.12 -42.34
C LEU A 129 -4.96 1.00 -42.39
N HIS A 130 -5.01 0.18 -41.35
CA HIS A 130 -5.99 -0.90 -41.20
C HIS A 130 -7.00 -0.61 -40.08
N ASP A 131 -8.16 -1.25 -40.16
CA ASP A 131 -9.19 -1.25 -39.12
C ASP A 131 -9.64 0.17 -38.70
N VAL A 132 -9.60 1.14 -39.62
CA VAL A 132 -9.89 2.58 -39.39
C VAL A 132 -11.37 2.93 -39.18
N ILE A 133 -12.28 1.97 -39.40
CA ILE A 133 -13.71 2.10 -39.13
C ILE A 133 -14.05 1.23 -37.92
N HIS A 134 -14.68 1.81 -36.91
CA HIS A 134 -15.07 1.14 -35.66
C HIS A 134 -16.59 1.12 -35.50
N SER A 135 -17.10 0.16 -34.74
CA SER A 135 -18.51 0.05 -34.34
C SER A 135 -18.62 0.41 -32.85
N PRO A 136 -18.96 1.66 -32.49
CA PRO A 136 -19.01 2.12 -31.10
C PRO A 136 -20.00 1.32 -30.24
N ASP A 137 -19.67 1.08 -28.97
CA ASP A 137 -20.50 0.28 -28.05
C ASP A 137 -21.87 0.92 -27.73
N ASP A 138 -22.02 2.23 -27.90
CA ASP A 138 -23.20 3.01 -27.49
C ASP A 138 -24.12 3.43 -28.66
N ALA A 139 -23.74 3.10 -29.90
CA ALA A 139 -24.53 3.36 -31.10
C ALA A 139 -24.53 2.16 -32.05
N ASP A 140 -25.67 1.91 -32.71
CA ASP A 140 -25.82 0.82 -33.68
C ASP A 140 -25.46 1.32 -35.09
N ILE A 141 -24.19 1.72 -35.25
CA ILE A 141 -23.60 2.26 -36.49
C ILE A 141 -22.16 1.74 -36.65
N ASP A 142 -21.65 1.78 -37.87
CA ASP A 142 -20.21 1.79 -38.11
C ASP A 142 -19.78 3.24 -38.35
N GLU A 143 -18.61 3.64 -37.86
CA GLU A 143 -18.15 5.02 -37.94
C GLU A 143 -16.66 5.09 -38.31
N PHE A 144 -16.35 5.93 -39.30
CA PHE A 144 -15.00 6.43 -39.52
C PHE A 144 -14.83 7.69 -38.68
N SER A 145 -14.07 7.63 -37.59
CA SER A 145 -13.84 8.77 -36.68
C SER A 145 -12.35 8.99 -36.47
N TRP A 146 -11.73 9.81 -37.31
CA TRP A 146 -10.27 9.92 -37.38
C TRP A 146 -9.79 11.37 -37.32
N ASP A 147 -8.73 11.61 -36.55
CA ASP A 147 -8.01 12.88 -36.59
C ASP A 147 -7.13 12.90 -37.85
N LEU A 148 -7.63 13.52 -38.91
CA LEU A 148 -6.94 13.64 -40.19
C LEU A 148 -5.64 14.44 -40.04
N ILE A 149 -5.65 15.45 -39.17
CA ILE A 149 -4.46 16.24 -38.83
C ILE A 149 -4.34 16.32 -37.31
N PRO A 150 -3.20 15.91 -36.72
CA PRO A 150 -3.04 15.84 -35.27
C PRO A 150 -3.08 17.21 -34.60
N SER A 151 -3.60 17.26 -33.38
CA SER A 151 -3.55 18.46 -32.53
C SER A 151 -2.25 18.60 -31.75
N ASP A 152 -1.55 17.49 -31.49
CA ASP A 152 -0.27 17.48 -30.76
C ASP A 152 0.88 17.92 -31.69
N ARG A 153 0.95 19.24 -31.91
CA ARG A 153 1.91 19.90 -32.80
C ARG A 153 2.07 21.35 -32.37
N ALA A 154 3.31 21.86 -32.34
CA ALA A 154 3.55 23.26 -32.00
C ALA A 154 3.38 24.22 -33.19
N GLN A 155 3.54 23.74 -34.42
CA GLN A 155 3.51 24.54 -35.64
C GLN A 155 2.08 24.95 -36.03
N ASN A 156 1.94 26.18 -36.52
CA ASN A 156 0.71 26.62 -37.20
C ASN A 156 0.64 26.02 -38.62
N ILE A 157 -0.57 25.68 -39.07
CA ILE A 157 -0.89 25.33 -40.45
C ILE A 157 -1.77 26.44 -41.03
N SER A 158 -1.31 27.05 -42.11
CA SER A 158 -2.04 28.17 -42.75
C SER A 158 -3.21 27.70 -43.61
N SER A 159 -3.14 26.50 -44.18
CA SER A 159 -4.20 25.92 -45.01
C SER A 159 -4.21 24.40 -44.82
N ALA A 160 -5.20 23.89 -44.10
CA ALA A 160 -5.43 22.46 -43.91
C ALA A 160 -6.70 22.05 -44.65
N SER A 161 -6.65 21.01 -45.48
CA SER A 161 -7.83 20.47 -46.17
C SER A 161 -7.81 18.95 -46.21
N ALA A 162 -8.97 18.34 -46.48
CA ALA A 162 -9.03 16.89 -46.60
C ALA A 162 -10.07 16.39 -47.62
N GLU A 163 -9.75 15.26 -48.25
CA GLU A 163 -10.62 14.50 -49.16
C GLU A 163 -10.78 13.07 -48.64
N LEU A 164 -12.03 12.63 -48.50
CA LEU A 164 -12.39 11.27 -48.07
C LEU A 164 -13.12 10.59 -49.21
N VAL A 165 -12.54 9.53 -49.76
CA VAL A 165 -13.09 8.79 -50.90
C VAL A 165 -13.50 7.40 -50.44
N PHE A 166 -14.79 7.13 -50.45
CA PHE A 166 -15.35 5.83 -50.08
C PHE A 166 -15.55 4.99 -51.33
N SER A 167 -14.97 3.78 -51.33
CA SER A 167 -15.18 2.78 -52.39
C SER A 167 -16.67 2.51 -52.62
N PRO A 168 -17.10 2.03 -53.80
CA PRO A 168 -18.52 1.83 -54.11
C PRO A 168 -19.29 1.01 -53.06
N THR A 169 -18.64 0.01 -52.46
CA THR A 169 -19.24 -0.80 -51.40
C THR A 169 -19.51 -0.02 -50.12
N LEU A 170 -18.58 0.85 -49.69
CA LEU A 170 -18.77 1.70 -48.52
C LEU A 170 -19.70 2.88 -48.81
N ALA A 171 -19.65 3.42 -50.03
CA ALA A 171 -20.50 4.52 -50.48
C ALA A 171 -22.00 4.16 -50.40
N ASP A 172 -22.36 2.93 -50.75
CA ASP A 172 -23.74 2.42 -50.65
C ASP A 172 -24.24 2.33 -49.20
N ALA A 173 -23.32 2.26 -48.22
CA ALA A 173 -23.61 2.11 -46.79
C ALA A 173 -23.54 3.43 -46.00
N LEU A 174 -23.22 4.57 -46.64
CA LEU A 174 -23.18 5.86 -45.96
C LEU A 174 -24.56 6.25 -45.43
N THR A 175 -24.65 6.62 -44.15
CA THR A 175 -25.91 7.09 -43.55
C THR A 175 -26.28 8.51 -43.96
N GLY A 176 -25.29 9.27 -44.47
CA GLY A 176 -25.37 10.70 -44.73
C GLY A 176 -25.07 11.55 -43.49
N GLU A 177 -24.80 10.94 -42.33
CA GLU A 177 -24.35 11.65 -41.14
C GLU A 177 -22.83 11.86 -41.21
N SER A 178 -22.39 13.11 -41.18
CA SER A 178 -20.98 13.48 -41.11
C SER A 178 -20.78 14.69 -40.21
N ALA A 179 -19.61 14.76 -39.59
CA ALA A 179 -19.23 15.85 -38.70
C ALA A 179 -17.75 16.18 -38.88
N CYS A 180 -17.43 17.46 -38.80
CA CYS A 180 -16.07 17.98 -38.92
C CYS A 180 -15.77 18.83 -37.68
N TYR A 181 -14.64 18.55 -37.03
CA TYR A 181 -14.17 19.30 -35.88
C TYR A 181 -12.77 19.88 -36.13
N ALA A 182 -12.63 21.19 -35.99
CA ALA A 182 -11.34 21.89 -36.08
C ALA A 182 -11.12 22.76 -34.84
N GLY A 183 -10.03 22.50 -34.12
CA GLY A 183 -9.73 23.21 -32.88
C GLY A 183 -8.78 22.45 -31.96
N PRO A 184 -8.52 23.01 -30.76
CA PRO A 184 -7.77 22.30 -29.72
C PRO A 184 -8.56 21.09 -29.19
N PRO A 185 -7.89 20.16 -28.49
CA PRO A 185 -8.56 18.99 -27.89
C PRO A 185 -9.78 19.40 -27.04
N GLU A 186 -10.84 18.59 -27.11
CA GLU A 186 -12.14 18.80 -26.45
C GLU A 186 -12.97 20.01 -26.95
N ASP A 187 -12.51 20.73 -27.97
CA ASP A 187 -13.32 21.74 -28.63
C ASP A 187 -14.33 21.09 -29.60
N SER A 188 -15.48 21.73 -29.77
CA SER A 188 -16.54 21.28 -30.68
C SER A 188 -16.69 22.26 -31.86
N GLY A 189 -15.58 22.87 -32.28
CA GLY A 189 -15.56 23.83 -33.38
C GLY A 189 -15.88 23.16 -34.70
N ASP A 190 -16.97 23.57 -35.36
CA ASP A 190 -17.39 23.03 -36.66
C ASP A 190 -16.49 23.57 -37.78
N CYS A 191 -15.93 22.69 -38.62
CA CYS A 191 -15.14 23.06 -39.80
C CYS A 191 -15.87 22.99 -41.14
N GLY A 192 -17.13 22.54 -41.18
CA GLY A 192 -17.86 22.36 -42.43
C GLY A 192 -17.30 21.23 -43.30
N ILE A 193 -18.09 20.19 -43.47
CA ILE A 193 -17.83 19.09 -44.42
C ILE A 193 -18.93 19.09 -45.47
N ASN A 194 -18.54 18.91 -46.73
CA ASN A 194 -19.50 18.84 -47.82
C ASN A 194 -20.24 17.50 -47.81
N ASP A 195 -21.52 17.51 -48.21
CA ASP A 195 -22.28 16.29 -48.42
C ASP A 195 -21.57 15.38 -49.43
N ALA A 196 -21.74 14.07 -49.26
CA ALA A 196 -21.14 13.06 -50.13
C ALA A 196 -21.53 13.25 -51.60
N ASN A 197 -20.54 13.51 -52.45
CA ASN A 197 -20.70 13.61 -53.89
C ASN A 197 -20.47 12.25 -54.54
N GLN A 198 -21.51 11.73 -55.20
CA GLN A 198 -21.45 10.43 -55.87
C GLN A 198 -20.71 10.56 -57.22
N GLN A 199 -19.70 9.73 -57.41
CA GLN A 199 -18.84 9.73 -58.60
C GLN A 199 -19.38 8.80 -59.69
N GLU A 200 -18.88 8.96 -60.93
CA GLU A 200 -19.32 8.15 -62.08
C GLU A 200 -18.97 6.66 -61.93
N ASP A 201 -17.95 6.32 -61.13
CA ASP A 201 -17.52 4.95 -60.85
C ASP A 201 -18.26 4.29 -59.68
N GLY A 202 -19.18 5.02 -59.04
CA GLY A 202 -19.96 4.57 -57.89
C GLY A 202 -19.32 4.86 -56.54
N SER A 203 -18.12 5.43 -56.48
CA SER A 203 -17.52 5.91 -55.23
C SER A 203 -18.24 7.17 -54.72
N ALA A 204 -18.04 7.51 -53.44
CA ALA A 204 -18.53 8.75 -52.85
C ALA A 204 -17.36 9.57 -52.28
N GLU A 205 -17.33 10.86 -52.57
CA GLU A 205 -16.29 11.79 -52.11
C GLU A 205 -16.89 12.81 -51.15
N LEU A 206 -16.26 12.97 -49.98
CA LEU A 206 -16.53 14.05 -49.03
C LEU A 206 -15.29 14.94 -48.94
N THR A 207 -15.50 16.25 -48.94
CA THR A 207 -14.41 17.23 -48.89
C THR A 207 -14.58 18.14 -47.70
N VAL A 208 -13.50 18.35 -46.96
CA VAL A 208 -13.38 19.36 -45.91
C VAL A 208 -12.76 20.62 -46.52
N ASP A 209 -13.44 21.75 -46.38
CA ASP A 209 -12.93 23.03 -46.88
C ASP A 209 -11.64 23.43 -46.15
N SER A 210 -10.86 24.32 -46.77
CA SER A 210 -9.60 24.79 -46.18
C SER A 210 -9.81 25.51 -44.84
N VAL A 211 -9.13 25.05 -43.79
CA VAL A 211 -9.16 25.61 -42.43
C VAL A 211 -7.75 26.06 -41.99
N GLU A 212 -7.67 27.16 -41.25
CA GLU A 212 -6.44 27.55 -40.55
C GLU A 212 -6.35 26.80 -39.20
N LEU A 213 -5.24 26.11 -38.94
CA LEU A 213 -5.03 25.36 -37.70
C LEU A 213 -3.84 25.92 -36.90
N PRO A 214 -4.08 26.68 -35.82
CA PRO A 214 -3.02 27.08 -34.90
C PRO A 214 -2.29 25.89 -34.29
N GLY A 215 -1.08 26.12 -33.77
CA GLY A 215 -0.37 25.14 -32.95
C GLY A 215 -1.22 24.70 -31.76
N GLY A 216 -1.29 23.40 -31.52
CA GLY A 216 -2.18 22.77 -30.54
C GLY A 216 -3.60 22.49 -31.05
N SER A 217 -3.93 22.82 -32.31
CA SER A 217 -5.23 22.50 -32.94
C SER A 217 -5.09 21.40 -33.99
N GLY A 218 -6.10 20.52 -34.04
CA GLY A 218 -6.22 19.43 -35.00
C GLY A 218 -7.47 19.52 -35.87
N LEU A 219 -7.60 18.56 -36.79
CA LEU A 219 -8.75 18.37 -37.66
C LEU A 219 -9.23 16.92 -37.56
N THR A 220 -10.48 16.74 -37.15
CA THR A 220 -11.11 15.43 -36.94
C THR A 220 -12.38 15.33 -37.75
N VAL A 221 -12.61 14.20 -38.40
CA VAL A 221 -13.85 13.92 -39.13
C VAL A 221 -14.49 12.64 -38.63
N GLY A 222 -15.81 12.71 -38.43
CA GLY A 222 -16.69 11.57 -38.21
C GLY A 222 -17.59 11.35 -39.42
N VAL A 223 -17.65 10.14 -39.95
CA VAL A 223 -18.59 9.73 -41.01
C VAL A 223 -19.29 8.44 -40.61
N GLY A 224 -20.62 8.47 -40.59
CA GLY A 224 -21.45 7.33 -40.25
C GLY A 224 -21.75 6.41 -41.43
N LEU A 225 -21.70 5.11 -41.16
CA LEU A 225 -22.09 4.01 -42.04
C LEU A 225 -23.15 3.14 -41.37
N GLU A 226 -23.93 2.41 -42.18
CA GLU A 226 -24.88 1.42 -41.68
C GLU A 226 -24.14 0.37 -40.80
N PRO A 227 -24.77 -0.13 -39.72
CA PRO A 227 -24.16 -1.14 -38.86
C PRO A 227 -23.85 -2.43 -39.63
N ASP A 228 -22.81 -3.14 -39.19
CA ASP A 228 -22.33 -4.39 -39.80
C ASP A 228 -21.84 -4.22 -41.26
N THR A 229 -21.43 -3.00 -41.66
CA THR A 229 -20.80 -2.73 -42.96
C THR A 229 -19.38 -3.28 -43.00
N VAL A 230 -18.64 -3.20 -41.89
CA VAL A 230 -17.25 -3.67 -41.79
C VAL A 230 -17.09 -4.78 -40.76
N THR A 231 -16.22 -5.75 -41.05
CA THR A 231 -15.87 -6.80 -40.09
C THR A 231 -14.90 -6.27 -39.04
N GLN A 232 -15.32 -6.23 -37.77
CA GLN A 232 -14.46 -5.78 -36.67
C GLN A 232 -13.46 -6.87 -36.23
N PRO A 233 -12.21 -6.52 -35.91
CA PRO A 233 -11.18 -7.45 -35.43
C PRO A 233 -11.50 -8.08 -34.06
N GLU A 234 -10.92 -9.25 -33.76
CA GLU A 234 -11.18 -10.03 -32.53
C GLU A 234 -10.93 -9.25 -31.22
N GLN A 235 -10.07 -8.25 -31.26
CA GLN A 235 -9.72 -7.40 -30.13
C GLN A 235 -10.91 -6.52 -29.69
N ARG A 236 -11.69 -6.01 -30.66
CA ARG A 236 -12.91 -5.21 -30.41
C ARG A 236 -14.12 -6.07 -30.08
N GLN A 237 -14.10 -7.35 -30.46
CA GLN A 237 -15.19 -8.28 -30.20
C GLN A 237 -15.24 -8.74 -28.73
N PRO A 238 -16.41 -8.82 -28.07
CA PRO A 238 -16.51 -9.24 -26.68
C PRO A 238 -16.06 -10.70 -26.48
N ASN A 239 -15.21 -10.93 -25.48
CA ASN A 239 -14.67 -12.24 -25.14
C ASN A 239 -14.81 -12.51 -23.65
N ALA A 240 -15.91 -13.15 -23.24
CA ALA A 240 -16.21 -13.41 -21.83
C ALA A 240 -15.07 -14.11 -21.04
N LEU A 241 -14.26 -14.96 -21.71
CA LEU A 241 -13.15 -15.65 -21.07
C LEU A 241 -12.01 -14.69 -20.71
N LEU A 242 -11.68 -13.74 -21.58
CA LEU A 242 -10.63 -12.76 -21.33
C LEU A 242 -11.16 -11.54 -20.57
N ASP A 243 -12.40 -11.14 -20.83
CA ASP A 243 -12.99 -9.93 -20.26
C ASP A 243 -13.47 -10.14 -18.82
N ILE A 244 -14.03 -11.31 -18.48
CA ILE A 244 -14.61 -11.55 -17.16
C ILE A 244 -13.88 -12.69 -16.43
N GLY A 245 -13.27 -13.62 -17.18
CA GLY A 245 -12.56 -14.79 -16.63
C GLY A 245 -11.51 -14.45 -15.57
N PRO A 246 -10.60 -13.47 -15.77
CA PRO A 246 -9.63 -13.07 -14.75
C PRO A 246 -10.29 -12.67 -13.42
N ALA A 247 -11.35 -11.87 -13.45
CA ALA A 247 -12.07 -11.43 -12.26
C ALA A 247 -12.77 -12.60 -11.54
N VAL A 248 -13.34 -13.53 -12.29
CA VAL A 248 -13.98 -14.74 -11.74
C VAL A 248 -12.96 -15.64 -11.06
N ILE A 249 -11.83 -15.92 -11.71
CA ILE A 249 -10.76 -16.77 -11.14
C ILE A 249 -10.16 -16.12 -9.88
N ALA A 250 -9.88 -14.82 -9.93
CA ALA A 250 -9.37 -14.07 -8.78
C ALA A 250 -10.34 -14.13 -7.59
N THR A 251 -11.65 -13.96 -7.85
CA THR A 251 -12.70 -14.05 -6.82
C THR A 251 -12.76 -15.44 -6.20
N LEU A 252 -12.70 -16.50 -7.00
CA LEU A 252 -12.66 -17.89 -6.52
C LEU A 252 -11.40 -18.18 -5.70
N ALA A 253 -10.24 -17.66 -6.11
CA ALA A 253 -8.98 -17.81 -5.40
C ALA A 253 -9.02 -17.12 -4.03
N VAL A 254 -9.56 -15.90 -3.96
CA VAL A 254 -9.77 -15.17 -2.70
C VAL A 254 -10.75 -15.92 -1.81
N ALA A 255 -11.87 -16.40 -2.34
CA ALA A 255 -12.86 -17.15 -1.57
C ALA A 255 -12.26 -18.43 -0.96
N ALA A 256 -11.44 -19.16 -1.71
CA ALA A 256 -10.70 -20.32 -1.21
C ALA A 256 -9.71 -19.93 -0.09
N GLY A 257 -8.97 -18.84 -0.26
CA GLY A 257 -8.06 -18.30 0.76
C GLY A 257 -8.80 -17.90 2.05
N LEU A 258 -9.92 -17.19 1.93
CA LEU A 258 -10.76 -16.77 3.05
C LEU A 258 -11.36 -17.97 3.80
N LEU A 259 -11.82 -19.00 3.07
CA LEU A 259 -12.29 -20.24 3.68
C LEU A 259 -11.17 -20.93 4.47
N GLY A 260 -9.94 -20.97 3.92
CA GLY A 260 -8.76 -21.45 4.63
C GLY A 260 -8.51 -20.69 5.94
N GLY A 261 -8.50 -19.36 5.88
CA GLY A 261 -8.38 -18.49 7.05
C GLY A 261 -9.48 -18.72 8.09
N PHE A 262 -10.73 -18.87 7.65
CA PHE A 262 -11.87 -19.19 8.52
C PHE A 262 -11.71 -20.53 9.25
N LEU A 263 -11.24 -21.58 8.56
CA LEU A 263 -10.96 -22.88 9.17
C LEU A 263 -9.84 -22.79 10.23
N ILE A 264 -8.81 -21.99 9.98
CA ILE A 264 -7.73 -21.74 10.95
C ILE A 264 -8.24 -21.00 12.17
N LEU A 265 -9.02 -19.94 11.96
CA LEU A 265 -9.60 -19.14 13.04
C LEU A 265 -10.55 -19.98 13.91
N THR A 266 -11.38 -20.82 13.30
CA THR A 266 -12.30 -21.71 14.03
C THR A 266 -11.55 -22.78 14.81
N GLN A 267 -10.50 -23.40 14.25
CA GLN A 267 -9.66 -24.34 14.98
C GLN A 267 -8.93 -23.66 16.16
N SER A 268 -8.37 -22.48 15.94
CA SER A 268 -7.68 -21.71 16.98
C SER A 268 -8.63 -21.36 18.14
N ARG A 269 -9.84 -20.87 17.83
CA ARG A 269 -10.89 -20.57 18.83
C ARG A 269 -11.38 -21.81 19.59
N ARG A 270 -11.46 -22.97 18.93
CA ARG A 270 -11.84 -24.23 19.59
C ARG A 270 -10.76 -24.71 20.55
N ARG A 271 -9.50 -24.62 20.13
CA ARG A 271 -8.34 -25.09 20.91
C ARG A 271 -7.92 -24.12 22.02
N SER A 272 -8.38 -22.87 22.00
CA SER A 272 -8.11 -21.90 23.06
C SER A 272 -8.97 -22.07 24.32
N ARG A 273 -9.92 -23.01 24.33
CA ARG A 273 -10.80 -23.29 25.48
C ARG A 273 -10.46 -24.66 26.05
N ASP A 274 -10.37 -24.78 27.37
CA ASP A 274 -10.35 -26.10 28.00
C ASP A 274 -11.77 -26.70 27.93
N LEU A 275 -11.90 -27.84 27.25
CA LEU A 275 -13.15 -28.59 27.14
C LEU A 275 -13.23 -29.69 28.22
N GLY A 276 -12.20 -29.81 29.08
CA GLY A 276 -12.16 -30.75 30.19
C GLY A 276 -12.94 -30.27 31.41
N THR A 277 -13.39 -31.23 32.22
CA THR A 277 -13.96 -31.01 33.56
C THR A 277 -12.84 -30.72 34.59
N SER A 278 -11.94 -29.79 34.29
CA SER A 278 -10.90 -29.37 35.23
C SER A 278 -11.52 -28.41 36.24
N THR A 279 -11.20 -28.60 37.52
CA THR A 279 -11.56 -27.64 38.57
C THR A 279 -10.97 -26.27 38.18
N PRO A 280 -11.76 -25.19 38.19
CA PRO A 280 -11.22 -23.86 37.95
C PRO A 280 -10.19 -23.53 39.03
N GLU A 281 -8.93 -23.36 38.62
CA GLU A 281 -7.88 -22.75 39.45
C GLU A 281 -8.09 -21.24 39.38
N TYR A 282 -8.32 -20.59 40.52
CA TYR A 282 -8.40 -19.13 40.58
C TYR A 282 -7.06 -18.56 41.07
N GLY A 283 -6.88 -17.24 41.07
CA GLY A 283 -5.65 -16.61 41.56
C GLY A 283 -4.48 -16.53 40.57
N VAL A 284 -3.35 -16.04 41.08
CA VAL A 284 -2.14 -15.76 40.29
C VAL A 284 -1.40 -17.06 39.99
N PRO A 285 -1.08 -17.39 38.72
CA PRO A 285 -0.36 -18.62 38.42
C PRO A 285 1.03 -18.64 39.09
N ASN A 286 1.29 -19.69 39.87
CA ASN A 286 2.55 -19.83 40.60
C ASN A 286 3.73 -20.03 39.63
N GLY A 287 4.77 -19.22 39.76
CA GLY A 287 6.01 -19.36 38.99
C GLY A 287 5.88 -19.10 37.48
N LEU A 288 4.79 -18.47 37.03
CA LEU A 288 4.62 -18.07 35.64
C LEU A 288 5.19 -16.66 35.44
N SER A 289 6.28 -16.57 34.69
CA SER A 289 6.86 -15.29 34.26
C SER A 289 5.87 -14.51 33.37
N PRO A 290 5.66 -13.19 33.56
CA PRO A 290 4.92 -12.34 32.63
C PRO A 290 5.37 -12.46 31.16
N LEU A 291 6.66 -12.73 30.91
CA LEU A 291 7.18 -13.01 29.56
C LEU A 291 6.58 -14.28 28.93
N LEU A 292 6.28 -15.29 29.74
CA LEU A 292 5.62 -16.52 29.30
C LEU A 292 4.08 -16.36 29.26
N ALA A 293 3.51 -15.58 30.18
CA ALA A 293 2.07 -15.33 30.24
C ALA A 293 1.56 -14.52 29.04
N ALA A 294 2.31 -13.50 28.61
CA ALA A 294 1.95 -12.62 27.49
C ALA A 294 1.57 -13.37 26.19
N PRO A 295 2.40 -14.29 25.66
CA PRO A 295 2.08 -15.02 24.43
C PRO A 295 0.93 -16.04 24.58
N LEU A 296 0.49 -16.37 25.80
CA LEU A 296 -0.67 -17.24 26.05
C LEU A 296 -1.99 -16.46 26.09
N GLY A 297 -1.92 -15.17 26.44
CA GLY A 297 -3.03 -14.24 26.49
C GLY A 297 -3.45 -13.61 25.17
N GLY A 298 -2.48 -13.34 24.30
CA GLY A 298 -2.67 -12.57 23.06
C GLY A 298 -2.07 -11.17 23.15
N ALA A 299 -2.73 -10.18 22.53
CA ALA A 299 -2.22 -8.81 22.41
C ALA A 299 -2.37 -7.99 23.72
N TRP A 300 -1.57 -8.30 24.73
CA TRP A 300 -1.50 -7.56 26.00
C TRP A 300 -0.42 -6.46 25.98
N ARG A 301 -0.61 -5.41 26.80
CA ARG A 301 -0.11 -4.05 26.52
C ARG A 301 1.40 -3.85 26.64
N SER A 302 2.14 -4.56 27.50
CA SER A 302 3.61 -4.56 27.54
C SER A 302 4.17 -5.62 28.51
N PRO A 303 4.93 -6.64 28.04
CA PRO A 303 5.43 -7.70 28.92
C PRO A 303 6.62 -7.27 29.78
N LEU A 304 7.45 -6.32 29.33
CA LEU A 304 8.69 -5.91 30.04
C LEU A 304 8.45 -5.14 31.36
N PRO A 305 7.58 -4.11 31.44
CA PRO A 305 7.29 -3.44 32.71
C PRO A 305 6.66 -4.39 33.73
N ALA A 306 5.80 -5.31 33.28
CA ALA A 306 5.24 -6.35 34.13
C ALA A 306 6.34 -7.29 34.67
N GLU A 307 7.28 -7.66 33.81
CA GLU A 307 8.43 -8.49 34.17
C GLU A 307 9.34 -7.85 35.22
N PHE A 308 9.67 -6.56 35.07
CA PHE A 308 10.50 -5.86 36.06
C PHE A 308 9.84 -5.80 37.44
N VAL A 309 8.52 -5.59 37.48
CA VAL A 309 7.76 -5.61 38.74
C VAL A 309 7.63 -7.05 39.27
N HIS A 310 7.53 -8.06 38.41
CA HIS A 310 7.55 -9.47 38.83
C HIS A 310 8.85 -9.83 39.55
N LEU A 311 9.99 -9.51 38.95
CA LEU A 311 11.31 -9.69 39.55
C LEU A 311 11.46 -8.94 40.88
N ALA A 312 10.81 -7.78 41.00
CA ALA A 312 10.81 -7.02 42.25
C ALA A 312 9.98 -7.70 43.36
N VAL A 313 8.79 -8.18 43.02
CA VAL A 313 7.86 -8.84 43.95
C VAL A 313 8.40 -10.18 44.45
N ILE A 314 9.09 -10.94 43.61
CA ILE A 314 9.73 -12.21 44.02
C ILE A 314 11.04 -11.99 44.79
N GLY A 315 11.52 -10.75 44.91
CA GLY A 315 12.72 -10.40 45.67
C GLY A 315 14.04 -10.54 44.90
N ALA A 316 14.00 -10.74 43.58
CA ALA A 316 15.21 -10.85 42.76
C ALA A 316 15.91 -9.50 42.58
N LEU A 317 15.12 -8.43 42.46
CA LEU A 317 15.60 -7.06 42.41
C LEU A 317 14.74 -6.15 43.30
N VAL A 318 15.20 -4.92 43.52
CA VAL A 318 14.43 -3.86 44.17
C VAL A 318 14.42 -2.64 43.26
N ILE A 319 13.27 -1.98 43.14
CA ILE A 319 13.14 -0.74 42.39
C ILE A 319 13.42 0.43 43.34
N GLU A 320 14.23 1.37 42.90
CA GLU A 320 14.57 2.59 43.64
C GLU A 320 14.40 3.81 42.73
N ASP A 321 14.25 5.00 43.31
CA ASP A 321 14.36 6.25 42.58
C ASP A 321 15.81 6.74 42.62
N ASP A 322 16.26 7.46 41.58
CA ASP A 322 17.57 8.10 41.58
C ASP A 322 17.75 9.00 42.81
N GLY A 323 18.52 8.51 43.78
CA GLY A 323 18.89 9.25 44.97
C GLY A 323 19.76 10.44 44.60
N GLN A 324 19.34 11.63 44.99
CA GLN A 324 20.19 12.81 45.05
C GLN A 324 21.30 12.52 46.07
N ASP A 325 22.47 12.04 45.61
CA ASP A 325 23.83 12.17 46.21
C ASP A 325 24.88 11.19 45.60
N GLY A 326 24.82 10.93 44.29
CA GLY A 326 25.90 10.24 43.56
C GLY A 326 26.34 11.05 42.33
N PRO A 327 27.65 11.19 42.04
CA PRO A 327 28.11 11.89 40.84
C PRO A 327 27.62 11.16 39.59
N GLN A 328 27.06 11.92 38.65
CA GLN A 328 26.62 11.40 37.36
C GLN A 328 27.86 11.18 36.50
N ALA A 329 28.24 9.91 36.27
CA ALA A 329 29.28 9.57 35.32
C ALA A 329 28.74 9.79 33.89
N ASN A 330 29.39 10.70 33.17
CA ASN A 330 29.25 10.82 31.72
C ASN A 330 30.42 10.03 31.11
N ASP A 331 30.27 9.47 29.90
CA ASP A 331 31.31 8.74 29.14
C ASP A 331 32.60 9.55 28.83
N ALA A 332 32.74 10.76 29.40
CA ALA A 332 33.89 11.64 29.28
C ALA A 332 34.18 12.37 30.61
N GLY A 333 34.36 11.64 31.72
CA GLY A 333 35.24 11.98 32.86
C GLY A 333 35.22 13.37 33.52
N SER A 334 34.25 14.26 33.26
CA SER A 334 34.21 15.61 33.85
C SER A 334 32.97 15.84 34.70
N GLU A 335 33.17 16.09 35.99
CA GLU A 335 32.14 16.38 36.99
C GLU A 335 31.68 17.85 36.92
N LYS A 336 30.36 18.09 36.89
CA LYS A 336 29.77 19.42 37.12
C LYS A 336 28.60 19.33 38.11
N PRO A 337 28.47 20.26 39.07
CA PRO A 337 27.35 20.27 40.01
C PRO A 337 26.05 20.76 39.33
N ARG A 338 24.92 20.12 39.66
CA ARG A 338 23.59 20.43 39.09
C ARG A 338 22.97 21.71 39.68
N LYS A 339 22.26 22.48 38.83
CA LYS A 339 21.42 23.63 39.25
C LYS A 339 20.16 23.15 40.01
N LYS A 340 19.91 23.71 41.21
CA LYS A 340 18.67 23.53 41.99
C LYS A 340 17.46 24.11 41.23
N GLY A 341 16.44 23.30 40.95
CA GLY A 341 15.11 23.80 40.56
C GLY A 341 14.35 23.09 39.44
N SER A 342 14.93 22.14 38.69
CA SER A 342 14.15 21.45 37.64
C SER A 342 13.35 20.28 38.21
N LYS A 343 12.01 20.33 38.13
CA LYS A 343 11.11 19.17 38.29
C LYS A 343 11.28 18.19 37.11
N LYS A 344 12.46 17.57 36.96
CA LYS A 344 12.66 16.48 36.00
C LYS A 344 12.11 15.20 36.62
N SER A 345 11.37 14.41 35.83
CA SER A 345 10.85 13.11 36.24
C SER A 345 11.97 12.20 36.75
N ARG A 346 11.80 11.68 37.96
CA ARG A 346 12.68 10.67 38.58
C ARG A 346 12.71 9.43 37.70
N GLN A 347 13.88 8.81 37.58
CA GLN A 347 14.04 7.59 36.80
C GLN A 347 14.14 6.39 37.75
N PRO A 348 13.44 5.28 37.45
CA PRO A 348 13.59 4.06 38.21
C PRO A 348 14.99 3.47 38.00
N VAL A 349 15.64 3.12 39.12
CA VAL A 349 16.91 2.41 39.21
C VAL A 349 16.61 1.02 39.77
N PHE A 350 17.23 -0.01 39.22
CA PHE A 350 17.11 -1.37 39.73
C PHE A 350 18.34 -1.74 40.54
N ARG A 351 18.14 -2.30 41.74
CA ARG A 351 19.20 -2.89 42.56
C ARG A 351 19.03 -4.40 42.55
N LEU A 352 20.07 -5.16 42.19
CA LEU A 352 20.02 -6.61 42.29
C LEU A 352 20.07 -7.03 43.77
N VAL A 353 19.18 -7.93 44.20
CA VAL A 353 19.13 -8.42 45.59
C VAL A 353 19.55 -9.87 45.66
N ASP A 354 18.77 -10.76 45.03
CA ASP A 354 19.04 -12.20 45.02
C ASP A 354 18.71 -12.79 43.65
N PRO A 355 19.71 -13.04 42.77
CA PRO A 355 19.44 -13.63 41.47
C PRO A 355 18.82 -15.03 41.56
N THR A 356 18.97 -15.76 42.67
CA THR A 356 18.41 -17.12 42.82
C THR A 356 16.92 -17.13 43.14
N ALA A 357 16.35 -15.99 43.53
CA ALA A 357 14.93 -15.83 43.81
C ALA A 357 14.04 -15.92 42.55
N ALA A 358 14.63 -15.84 41.35
CA ALA A 358 13.97 -15.96 40.06
C ALA A 358 14.10 -17.39 39.49
N PRO A 359 13.12 -18.28 39.67
CA PRO A 359 13.25 -19.68 39.25
C PRO A 359 13.09 -19.91 37.74
N ASP A 360 12.47 -19.00 36.99
CA ASP A 360 12.26 -19.18 35.54
C ASP A 360 13.52 -18.80 34.74
N SER A 361 13.81 -19.57 33.70
CA SER A 361 14.95 -19.32 32.81
C SER A 361 14.84 -17.99 32.04
N LEU A 362 13.63 -17.51 31.77
CA LEU A 362 13.39 -16.21 31.12
C LEU A 362 13.73 -15.05 32.06
N ASP A 363 13.34 -15.18 33.33
CA ASP A 363 13.64 -14.23 34.39
C ASP A 363 15.16 -14.08 34.58
N GLN A 364 15.88 -15.21 34.59
CA GLN A 364 17.35 -15.24 34.64
C GLN A 364 17.99 -14.55 33.43
N ARG A 365 17.41 -14.67 32.23
CA ARG A 365 17.90 -13.98 31.03
C ARG A 365 17.71 -12.48 31.10
N ILE A 366 16.58 -12.01 31.65
CA ILE A 366 16.36 -10.58 31.90
C ILE A 366 17.35 -10.06 32.93
N LEU A 367 17.55 -10.78 34.05
CA LEU A 367 18.51 -10.40 35.07
C LEU A 367 19.94 -10.31 34.51
N GLY A 368 20.37 -11.29 33.71
CA GLY A 368 21.69 -11.25 33.05
C GLY A 368 21.83 -10.14 32.01
N ALA A 369 20.73 -9.72 31.37
CA ALA A 369 20.73 -8.59 30.44
C ALA A 369 20.82 -7.23 31.16
N LEU A 370 20.23 -7.11 32.36
CA LEU A 370 20.26 -5.91 33.19
C LEU A 370 21.56 -5.82 34.02
N PHE A 371 22.05 -6.94 34.55
CA PHE A 371 23.19 -7.00 35.46
C PHE A 371 24.26 -7.97 34.93
N PRO A 372 25.19 -7.50 34.08
CA PRO A 372 26.32 -8.30 33.64
C PRO A 372 27.15 -8.76 34.86
N GLY A 373 27.20 -10.07 35.10
CA GLY A 373 27.93 -10.65 36.25
C GLY A 373 27.07 -11.04 37.45
N LEU A 374 25.79 -10.62 37.50
CA LEU A 374 24.82 -11.02 38.55
C LEU A 374 25.31 -10.80 40.00
N GLU A 375 26.08 -9.75 40.26
CA GLU A 375 26.60 -9.45 41.61
C GLU A 375 25.53 -8.74 42.48
N PRO A 376 25.14 -9.32 43.63
CA PRO A 376 24.18 -8.67 44.53
C PRO A 376 24.62 -7.26 44.96
N GLY A 377 23.68 -6.32 44.96
CA GLY A 377 23.92 -4.92 45.31
C GLY A 377 24.28 -4.01 44.14
N THR A 378 24.53 -4.54 42.94
CA THR A 378 24.76 -3.70 41.75
C THR A 378 23.52 -2.87 41.39
N LEU A 379 23.76 -1.62 40.96
CA LEU A 379 22.73 -0.70 40.51
C LEU A 379 22.71 -0.61 38.98
N PHE A 380 21.52 -0.70 38.40
CA PHE A 380 21.30 -0.53 36.97
C PHE A 380 20.29 0.57 36.72
N THR A 381 20.65 1.53 35.88
CA THR A 381 19.76 2.61 35.47
C THR A 381 19.30 2.34 34.04
N LEU A 382 17.98 2.39 33.80
CA LEU A 382 17.45 2.21 32.44
C LEU A 382 17.79 3.44 31.58
N PRO A 383 18.65 3.31 30.56
CA PRO A 383 18.97 4.42 29.67
C PRO A 383 17.75 4.81 28.83
N LYS A 384 17.49 6.12 28.73
CA LYS A 384 16.38 6.66 27.91
C LYS A 384 16.51 6.33 26.42
N GLU A 385 17.73 6.21 25.91
CA GLU A 385 18.03 6.03 24.48
C GLU A 385 19.14 4.99 24.25
N ASN A 386 18.87 3.70 24.54
CA ASN A 386 19.81 2.62 24.21
C ASN A 386 19.16 1.55 23.34
N LEU A 387 19.38 1.66 22.03
CA LEU A 387 18.85 0.73 21.03
C LEU A 387 19.41 -0.70 21.20
N VAL A 388 20.65 -0.85 21.71
CA VAL A 388 21.28 -2.16 21.90
C VAL A 388 20.60 -2.93 23.03
N LEU A 389 20.41 -2.26 24.18
CA LEU A 389 19.69 -2.85 25.32
C LEU A 389 18.24 -3.18 24.93
N ARG A 390 17.55 -2.27 24.23
CA ARG A 390 16.18 -2.51 23.77
C ARG A 390 16.08 -3.74 22.86
N LYS A 391 16.95 -3.85 21.84
CA LYS A 391 17.00 -5.02 20.95
C LYS A 391 17.29 -6.32 21.72
N LYS A 392 18.17 -6.28 22.73
CA LYS A 392 18.44 -7.43 23.60
C LYS A 392 17.22 -7.84 24.42
N LEU A 393 16.55 -6.89 25.06
CA LEU A 393 15.33 -7.16 25.83
C LEU A 393 14.19 -7.66 24.94
N GLU A 394 14.02 -7.08 23.75
CA GLU A 394 13.04 -7.52 22.76
C GLU A 394 13.32 -8.94 22.26
N ALA A 395 14.60 -9.29 22.03
CA ALA A 395 14.98 -10.65 21.68
C ALA A 395 14.57 -11.66 22.76
N ILE A 396 14.72 -11.31 24.04
CA ILE A 396 14.28 -12.15 25.17
C ILE A 396 12.75 -12.26 25.20
N VAL A 397 12.01 -11.17 24.96
CA VAL A 397 10.53 -11.22 24.86
C VAL A 397 10.09 -12.18 23.75
N GLN A 398 10.79 -12.21 22.61
CA GLN A 398 10.52 -13.13 21.49
C GLN A 398 10.87 -14.59 21.80
N GLU A 399 11.59 -14.88 22.88
CA GLU A 399 11.79 -16.25 23.38
C GLU A 399 10.55 -16.78 24.11
N GLY A 400 9.68 -15.92 24.65
CA GLY A 400 8.45 -16.33 25.35
C GLY A 400 7.56 -17.31 24.54
N PRO A 401 7.23 -17.00 23.26
CA PRO A 401 6.52 -17.95 22.39
C PRO A 401 7.24 -19.29 22.20
N LYS A 402 8.58 -19.31 22.17
CA LYS A 402 9.39 -20.54 22.02
C LYS A 402 9.37 -21.36 23.32
N ALA A 403 9.56 -20.70 24.47
CA ALA A 403 9.45 -21.33 25.78
C ALA A 403 8.06 -21.95 25.98
N ALA A 404 7.00 -21.31 25.48
CA ALA A 404 5.65 -21.87 25.51
C ALA A 404 5.43 -23.07 24.56
N LEU A 405 6.27 -23.25 23.52
CA LEU A 405 6.29 -24.49 22.72
C LEU A 405 7.06 -25.59 23.46
N GLU A 406 8.24 -25.27 24.00
CA GLU A 406 9.11 -26.21 24.72
C GLU A 406 8.47 -26.76 26.00
N ARG A 407 7.72 -25.91 26.72
CA ARG A 407 7.00 -26.29 27.95
C ARG A 407 5.64 -26.95 27.67
N GLY A 408 5.29 -27.21 26.41
CA GLY A 408 4.08 -27.95 26.04
C GLY A 408 2.76 -27.17 26.19
N TYR A 409 2.80 -25.84 26.27
CA TYR A 409 1.57 -25.01 26.31
C TYR A 409 0.97 -24.78 24.92
N SER A 410 1.79 -24.87 23.86
CA SER A 410 1.35 -24.72 22.48
C SER A 410 2.10 -25.64 21.53
N GLU A 411 1.50 -25.93 20.38
CA GLU A 411 2.09 -26.69 19.29
C GLU A 411 1.84 -25.98 17.95
N LYS A 412 2.66 -26.29 16.95
CA LYS A 412 2.49 -25.82 15.57
C LYS A 412 1.84 -26.91 14.73
N VAL A 413 0.55 -26.77 14.45
CA VAL A 413 -0.24 -27.75 13.70
C VAL A 413 -0.63 -27.19 12.33
N ARG A 414 -0.62 -28.05 11.32
CA ARG A 414 -1.17 -27.73 9.99
C ARG A 414 -2.62 -28.20 9.92
N HIS A 415 -3.55 -27.29 9.64
CA HIS A 415 -4.94 -27.66 9.40
C HIS A 415 -5.07 -28.23 7.99
N ARG A 416 -5.34 -29.55 7.86
CA ARG A 416 -5.37 -30.23 6.54
C ARG A 416 -6.33 -29.58 5.54
N GLN A 417 -7.56 -29.27 5.97
CA GLN A 417 -8.54 -28.62 5.09
C GLN A 417 -8.16 -27.17 4.73
N ALA A 418 -7.68 -26.36 5.68
CA ALA A 418 -7.20 -25.01 5.36
C ALA A 418 -6.01 -25.04 4.38
N ALA A 419 -5.10 -25.99 4.56
CA ALA A 419 -3.98 -26.19 3.64
C ALA A 419 -4.44 -26.65 2.24
N LEU A 420 -5.52 -27.42 2.14
CA LEU A 420 -6.15 -27.76 0.86
C LEU A 420 -6.74 -26.51 0.21
N CYS A 421 -7.53 -25.72 0.95
CA CYS A 421 -8.10 -24.47 0.45
C CYS A 421 -7.01 -23.47 0.01
N GLY A 422 -5.92 -23.35 0.77
CA GLY A 422 -4.78 -22.51 0.40
C GLY A 422 -4.04 -23.05 -0.83
N GLY A 423 -3.93 -24.37 -0.97
CA GLY A 423 -3.39 -24.99 -2.18
C GLY A 423 -4.25 -24.72 -3.42
N ILE A 424 -5.59 -24.77 -3.29
CA ILE A 424 -6.52 -24.40 -4.37
C ILE A 424 -6.37 -22.92 -4.72
N ALA A 425 -6.30 -22.03 -3.73
CA ALA A 425 -6.10 -20.59 -3.95
C ALA A 425 -4.82 -20.31 -4.76
N LEU A 426 -3.71 -20.98 -4.44
CA LEU A 426 -2.45 -20.83 -5.18
C LEU A 426 -2.49 -21.48 -6.57
N LEU A 427 -3.18 -22.60 -6.72
CA LEU A 427 -3.31 -23.29 -8.01
C LEU A 427 -4.10 -22.43 -9.01
N LEU A 428 -5.14 -21.72 -8.54
CA LEU A 428 -5.93 -20.80 -9.37
C LEU A 428 -5.14 -19.59 -9.88
N LEU A 429 -3.97 -19.28 -9.32
CA LEU A 429 -3.11 -18.20 -9.82
C LEU A 429 -2.46 -18.53 -11.18
N ILE A 430 -2.32 -19.82 -11.52
CA ILE A 430 -1.74 -20.26 -12.79
C ILE A 430 -2.65 -19.88 -13.97
N PRO A 431 -3.93 -20.31 -14.04
CA PRO A 431 -4.82 -19.90 -15.11
C PRO A 431 -5.12 -18.40 -15.06
N LEU A 432 -5.12 -17.77 -13.88
CA LEU A 432 -5.24 -16.30 -13.76
C LEU A 432 -4.10 -15.59 -14.50
N ALA A 433 -2.85 -15.99 -14.26
CA ALA A 433 -1.70 -15.42 -14.95
C ALA A 433 -1.75 -15.67 -16.46
N ALA A 434 -2.16 -16.86 -16.89
CA ALA A 434 -2.33 -17.17 -18.31
C ALA A 434 -3.37 -16.25 -18.98
N LEU A 435 -4.54 -16.05 -18.36
CA LEU A 435 -5.57 -15.16 -18.92
C LEU A 435 -5.12 -13.69 -18.95
N LEU A 436 -4.39 -13.22 -17.93
CA LEU A 436 -3.85 -11.87 -17.91
C LEU A 436 -2.81 -11.63 -19.02
N VAL A 437 -1.99 -12.64 -19.33
CA VAL A 437 -1.03 -12.55 -20.46
C VAL A 437 -1.76 -12.61 -21.80
N MET A 438 -2.78 -13.48 -21.92
CA MET A 438 -3.56 -13.61 -23.17
C MET A 438 -4.44 -12.39 -23.46
N GLY A 439 -4.89 -11.66 -22.44
CA GLY A 439 -5.74 -10.48 -22.57
C GLY A 439 -5.00 -9.17 -22.34
N TRP A 440 -3.68 -9.12 -22.56
CA TRP A 440 -2.87 -7.95 -22.25
C TRP A 440 -3.28 -6.70 -23.05
N ASP A 441 -3.57 -6.89 -24.34
CA ASP A 441 -3.93 -5.80 -25.27
C ASP A 441 -5.44 -5.47 -25.24
N ARG A 442 -6.21 -6.03 -24.29
CA ARG A 442 -7.65 -5.74 -24.20
C ARG A 442 -7.89 -4.50 -23.33
N PRO A 443 -8.79 -3.57 -23.74
CA PRO A 443 -9.10 -2.35 -23.00
C PRO A 443 -9.99 -2.61 -21.77
N ASN A 444 -9.56 -3.49 -20.85
CA ASN A 444 -10.35 -3.94 -19.71
C ASN A 444 -9.66 -3.67 -18.36
N THR A 445 -9.37 -2.40 -18.14
CA THR A 445 -8.58 -1.91 -16.99
C THR A 445 -9.18 -2.34 -15.64
N ALA A 446 -10.51 -2.30 -15.49
CA ALA A 446 -11.17 -2.61 -14.23
C ALA A 446 -11.03 -4.08 -13.82
N THR A 447 -11.18 -5.01 -14.77
CA THR A 447 -11.06 -6.44 -14.47
C THR A 447 -9.61 -6.85 -14.28
N THR A 448 -8.67 -6.26 -15.03
CA THR A 448 -7.23 -6.45 -14.85
C THR A 448 -6.78 -6.00 -13.46
N ILE A 449 -7.19 -4.80 -13.00
CA ILE A 449 -6.88 -4.33 -11.64
C ILE A 449 -7.48 -5.27 -10.59
N THR A 450 -8.74 -5.67 -10.75
CA THR A 450 -9.43 -6.58 -9.83
C THR A 450 -8.75 -7.95 -9.78
N ALA A 451 -8.32 -8.46 -10.92
CA ALA A 451 -7.62 -9.73 -11.06
C ALA A 451 -6.25 -9.71 -10.38
N ILE A 452 -5.44 -8.67 -10.60
CA ILE A 452 -4.12 -8.52 -9.99
C ILE A 452 -4.24 -8.37 -8.46
N THR A 453 -5.08 -7.45 -8.01
CA THR A 453 -5.29 -7.22 -6.56
C THR A 453 -5.84 -8.45 -5.85
N GLY A 454 -6.83 -9.12 -6.45
CA GLY A 454 -7.37 -10.38 -5.98
C GLY A 454 -6.33 -11.51 -5.96
N GLY A 455 -5.49 -11.60 -6.99
CA GLY A 455 -4.40 -12.57 -7.08
C GLY A 455 -3.36 -12.42 -5.96
N VAL A 456 -2.93 -11.18 -5.68
CA VAL A 456 -1.99 -10.89 -4.58
C VAL A 456 -2.62 -11.24 -3.22
N LEU A 457 -3.88 -10.86 -3.00
CA LEU A 457 -4.60 -11.20 -1.77
C LEU A 457 -4.75 -12.72 -1.60
N ALA A 458 -5.13 -13.43 -2.68
CA ALA A 458 -5.26 -14.88 -2.70
C ALA A 458 -3.92 -15.58 -2.43
N ALA A 459 -2.81 -15.05 -2.96
CA ALA A 459 -1.47 -15.56 -2.69
C ALA A 459 -1.13 -15.46 -1.19
N GLY A 460 -1.34 -14.28 -0.59
CA GLY A 460 -1.12 -14.06 0.84
C GLY A 460 -1.98 -14.99 1.71
N LEU A 461 -3.28 -15.06 1.44
CA LEU A 461 -4.21 -15.94 2.15
C LEU A 461 -3.87 -17.43 1.95
N GLY A 462 -3.52 -17.82 0.73
CA GLY A 462 -3.15 -19.20 0.40
C GLY A 462 -1.87 -19.65 1.10
N ILE A 463 -0.83 -18.81 1.08
CA ILE A 463 0.43 -19.07 1.80
C ILE A 463 0.16 -19.17 3.29
N THR A 464 -0.56 -18.21 3.88
CA THR A 464 -0.88 -18.27 5.32
C THR A 464 -1.63 -19.56 5.66
N ALA A 465 -2.57 -20.00 4.82
CA ALA A 465 -3.36 -21.20 5.08
C ALA A 465 -2.58 -22.52 5.02
N ILE A 466 -1.45 -22.55 4.30
CA ILE A 466 -0.57 -23.70 4.17
C ILE A 466 0.39 -23.83 5.36
N LEU A 467 0.81 -22.70 5.94
CA LEU A 467 1.76 -22.65 7.03
C LEU A 467 1.23 -23.35 8.30
N LYS A 468 2.16 -23.75 9.18
CA LYS A 468 1.78 -24.30 10.48
C LYS A 468 1.35 -23.17 11.40
N HIS A 469 0.16 -23.27 11.98
CA HIS A 469 -0.35 -22.30 12.92
C HIS A 469 -0.13 -22.74 14.35
N ARG A 470 0.06 -21.77 15.24
CA ARG A 470 0.18 -22.00 16.66
C ARG A 470 -1.19 -22.27 17.25
N VAL A 471 -1.30 -23.38 17.97
CA VAL A 471 -2.52 -23.86 18.59
C VAL A 471 -2.20 -24.23 20.05
N TYR A 472 -3.12 -24.00 20.97
CA TYR A 472 -2.92 -24.34 22.39
C TYR A 472 -3.14 -25.84 22.64
N LEU A 473 -2.30 -26.41 23.51
CA LEU A 473 -2.54 -27.72 24.14
C LEU A 473 -3.47 -27.56 25.34
N PRO A 474 -4.06 -28.64 25.89
CA PRO A 474 -4.92 -28.57 27.07
C PRO A 474 -4.30 -27.80 28.25
N ALA A 475 -3.01 -28.03 28.55
CA ALA A 475 -2.31 -27.31 29.62
C ALA A 475 -2.19 -25.79 29.35
N GLY A 476 -1.90 -25.38 28.11
CA GLY A 476 -1.85 -23.97 27.74
C GLY A 476 -3.23 -23.31 27.70
N ALA A 477 -4.26 -24.06 27.30
CA ALA A 477 -5.65 -23.59 27.32
C ALA A 477 -6.13 -23.33 28.76
N ARG A 478 -5.74 -24.17 29.73
CA ARG A 478 -6.01 -23.94 31.16
C ARG A 478 -5.36 -22.67 31.68
N ILE A 479 -4.06 -22.49 31.46
CA ILE A 479 -3.35 -21.27 31.89
C ILE A 479 -3.97 -20.04 31.24
N ARG A 480 -4.31 -20.11 29.95
CA ARG A 480 -5.01 -19.03 29.26
C ARG A 480 -6.35 -18.71 29.92
N GLN A 481 -7.14 -19.73 30.26
CA GLN A 481 -8.43 -19.55 30.93
C GLN A 481 -8.26 -18.95 32.33
N GLN A 482 -7.28 -19.40 33.11
CA GLN A 482 -6.94 -18.81 34.41
C GLN A 482 -6.52 -17.35 34.27
N LEU A 483 -5.69 -17.01 33.28
CA LEU A 483 -5.29 -15.63 32.99
C LEU A 483 -6.48 -14.75 32.54
N ASP A 484 -7.39 -15.28 31.72
CA ASP A 484 -8.61 -14.57 31.30
C ASP A 484 -9.55 -14.34 32.49
N GLN A 485 -9.66 -15.29 33.41
CA GLN A 485 -10.41 -15.13 34.67
C GLN A 485 -9.75 -14.11 35.60
N LEU A 486 -8.44 -14.21 35.81
CA LEU A 486 -7.66 -13.24 36.60
C LEU A 486 -7.81 -11.83 36.01
N ARG A 487 -7.76 -11.69 34.68
CA ARG A 487 -8.03 -10.44 33.99
C ARG A 487 -9.44 -9.93 34.25
N GLY A 488 -10.44 -10.80 34.22
CA GLY A 488 -11.82 -10.46 34.57
C GLY A 488 -11.94 -9.93 36.00
N ILE A 489 -11.28 -10.58 36.96
CA ILE A 489 -11.23 -10.16 38.36
C ILE A 489 -10.53 -8.79 38.47
N LEU A 490 -9.34 -8.62 37.89
CA LEU A 490 -8.59 -7.36 37.97
C LEU A 490 -9.31 -6.19 37.29
N MET A 491 -10.18 -6.46 36.31
CA MET A 491 -10.95 -5.45 35.57
C MET A 491 -12.33 -5.12 36.16
N SER A 492 -12.92 -5.95 37.04
CA SER A 492 -14.29 -5.79 37.61
C SER A 492 -14.44 -4.57 38.54
N PRO A 493 -15.53 -4.22 39.23
CA PRO A 493 -15.55 -3.10 40.20
C PRO A 493 -14.97 -3.43 41.59
N GLU A 494 -14.39 -2.45 42.29
CA GLU A 494 -13.48 -2.56 43.46
C GLU A 494 -13.88 -3.55 44.57
N GLY A 495 -15.15 -3.61 44.98
CA GLY A 495 -15.59 -4.40 46.14
C GLY A 495 -15.62 -5.92 45.95
N GLN A 496 -15.76 -6.42 44.71
CA GLN A 496 -15.81 -7.87 44.42
C GLN A 496 -14.42 -8.47 44.11
N ARG A 497 -13.40 -7.61 43.92
CA ARG A 497 -12.05 -7.99 43.49
C ARG A 497 -11.20 -8.56 44.63
N ALA A 498 -11.16 -7.82 45.74
CA ALA A 498 -10.36 -8.15 46.91
C ALA A 498 -10.86 -9.45 47.54
N GLU A 499 -12.16 -9.57 47.70
CA GLU A 499 -12.80 -10.75 48.26
C GLU A 499 -12.54 -12.01 47.42
N ALA A 500 -12.61 -11.92 46.08
CA ALA A 500 -12.37 -13.05 45.18
C ALA A 500 -10.92 -13.55 45.17
N LEU A 501 -9.92 -12.66 45.15
CA LEU A 501 -8.50 -13.05 45.18
C LEU A 501 -8.09 -13.68 46.51
N VAL A 502 -8.69 -13.18 47.60
CA VAL A 502 -8.32 -13.50 48.96
C VAL A 502 -8.99 -14.79 49.44
N HIS A 503 -10.27 -15.02 49.10
CA HIS A 503 -10.92 -16.30 49.39
C HIS A 503 -10.24 -17.47 48.65
N HIS A 504 -9.59 -17.21 47.52
CA HIS A 504 -8.87 -18.25 46.79
C HIS A 504 -7.51 -18.58 47.41
N ASP A 505 -6.64 -17.59 47.61
CA ASP A 505 -5.31 -17.84 48.20
C ASP A 505 -5.43 -18.41 49.63
N ALA A 506 -6.48 -18.00 50.35
CA ALA A 506 -6.82 -18.54 51.66
C ALA A 506 -7.54 -19.90 51.61
N ALA A 507 -7.98 -20.40 50.45
CA ALA A 507 -8.48 -21.77 50.27
C ALA A 507 -7.33 -22.77 50.03
N ASP A 508 -6.32 -22.39 49.24
CA ASP A 508 -5.08 -23.17 49.06
C ASP A 508 -4.29 -23.30 50.38
N SER A 509 -4.32 -22.25 51.21
CA SER A 509 -3.65 -22.23 52.52
C SER A 509 -4.39 -23.00 53.63
N ARG A 510 -5.64 -23.45 53.41
CA ARG A 510 -6.54 -23.97 54.46
C ARG A 510 -6.75 -25.49 54.47
N SER A 511 -5.84 -26.28 53.90
CA SER A 511 -5.86 -27.74 54.06
C SER A 511 -5.60 -28.25 55.50
N GLY A 512 -5.66 -27.39 56.52
CA GLY A 512 -5.40 -27.75 57.91
C GLY A 512 -6.24 -27.09 59.02
N ASP A 513 -7.08 -26.08 58.78
CA ASP A 513 -7.93 -25.55 59.86
C ASP A 513 -9.19 -24.84 59.34
N SER A 514 -10.34 -25.41 59.68
CA SER A 514 -11.66 -24.96 59.25
C SER A 514 -12.38 -24.23 60.38
N GLY A 515 -12.63 -22.93 60.21
CA GLY A 515 -13.68 -22.24 60.96
C GLY A 515 -13.39 -20.80 61.36
N ALA A 516 -13.66 -19.84 60.46
CA ALA A 516 -14.28 -18.56 60.78
C ALA A 516 -14.37 -17.70 59.51
N ALA A 517 -15.59 -17.34 59.10
CA ALA A 517 -15.87 -16.29 58.14
C ALA A 517 -15.60 -14.91 58.78
N GLY A 518 -14.34 -14.66 59.17
CA GLY A 518 -13.85 -13.38 59.65
C GLY A 518 -13.15 -12.61 58.52
N ARG A 519 -13.33 -11.28 58.50
CA ARG A 519 -12.61 -10.37 57.60
C ARG A 519 -11.10 -10.62 57.71
N ILE A 520 -10.46 -10.97 56.60
CA ILE A 520 -9.02 -11.30 56.60
C ILE A 520 -8.22 -10.04 56.95
N PRO A 521 -7.25 -10.11 57.89
CA PRO A 521 -6.47 -8.95 58.29
C PRO A 521 -5.79 -8.29 57.09
N PRO A 522 -5.79 -6.95 56.97
CA PRO A 522 -5.18 -6.25 55.84
C PRO A 522 -3.70 -6.61 55.59
N ALA A 523 -2.94 -6.93 56.65
CA ALA A 523 -1.55 -7.37 56.54
C ALA A 523 -1.37 -8.71 55.79
N GLN A 524 -2.38 -9.61 55.80
CA GLN A 524 -2.35 -10.87 55.06
C GLN A 524 -2.76 -10.70 53.59
N LEU A 525 -3.35 -9.55 53.22
CA LEU A 525 -3.77 -9.23 51.85
C LEU A 525 -2.61 -8.72 50.99
N VAL A 526 -1.65 -8.06 51.62
CA VAL A 526 -0.53 -7.41 50.95
C VAL A 526 0.28 -8.36 50.06
N PRO A 527 0.71 -9.56 50.51
CA PRO A 527 1.44 -10.49 49.66
C PRO A 527 0.63 -10.98 48.45
N VAL A 528 -0.68 -11.17 48.61
CA VAL A 528 -1.58 -11.61 47.54
C VAL A 528 -1.71 -10.52 46.47
N PHE A 529 -1.83 -9.27 46.90
CA PHE A 529 -1.95 -8.14 45.99
C PHE A 529 -0.62 -7.80 45.30
N ASP A 530 0.49 -7.90 46.02
CA ASP A 530 1.82 -7.76 45.42
C ASP A 530 2.03 -8.78 44.30
N ARG A 531 1.68 -10.06 44.52
CA ARG A 531 1.75 -11.12 43.49
C ARG A 531 0.87 -10.86 42.27
N ALA A 532 -0.29 -10.22 42.43
CA ALA A 532 -1.19 -9.91 41.32
C ALA A 532 -0.78 -8.65 40.53
N THR A 533 0.12 -7.83 41.08
CA THR A 533 0.54 -6.54 40.50
C THR A 533 1.21 -6.64 39.12
N PRO A 534 2.16 -7.55 38.89
CA PRO A 534 2.74 -7.76 37.56
C PRO A 534 1.69 -8.06 36.49
N TYR A 535 0.69 -8.86 36.84
CA TYR A 535 -0.39 -9.24 35.92
C TYR A 535 -1.38 -8.10 35.66
N ALA A 536 -1.64 -7.26 36.66
CA ALA A 536 -2.43 -6.04 36.45
C ALA A 536 -1.75 -5.10 35.44
N ILE A 537 -0.43 -4.96 35.50
CA ILE A 537 0.36 -4.20 34.53
C ILE A 537 0.31 -4.86 33.15
N LEU A 538 0.51 -6.19 33.09
CA LEU A 538 0.45 -6.95 31.85
C LEU A 538 -0.90 -6.75 31.13
N PHE A 539 -2.01 -6.79 31.87
CA PHE A 539 -3.36 -6.63 31.33
C PHE A 539 -3.79 -5.18 31.06
N GLY A 540 -3.03 -4.18 31.52
CA GLY A 540 -3.38 -2.77 31.38
C GLY A 540 -4.42 -2.26 32.39
N ALA A 541 -4.52 -2.91 33.56
CA ALA A 541 -5.43 -2.58 34.65
C ALA A 541 -4.75 -1.80 35.81
N GLU A 542 -3.48 -1.38 35.62
CA GLU A 542 -2.59 -0.91 36.67
C GLU A 542 -3.11 0.31 37.43
N LYS A 543 -3.74 1.29 36.76
CA LYS A 543 -4.26 2.50 37.43
C LYS A 543 -5.31 2.18 38.48
N LYS A 544 -6.24 1.27 38.16
CA LYS A 544 -7.31 0.83 39.06
C LYS A 544 -6.80 -0.17 40.09
N TRP A 545 -5.72 -0.88 39.78
CA TRP A 545 -5.11 -1.85 40.69
C TRP A 545 -4.28 -1.14 41.77
N PHE A 546 -3.52 -0.12 41.39
CA PHE A 546 -2.68 0.62 42.33
C PHE A 546 -3.48 1.41 43.37
N SER A 547 -4.72 1.83 43.08
CA SER A 547 -5.60 2.43 44.10
C SER A 547 -6.03 1.42 45.18
N VAL A 548 -6.28 0.16 44.79
CA VAL A 548 -6.62 -0.92 45.72
C VAL A 548 -5.42 -1.28 46.61
N LEU A 549 -4.23 -1.36 46.01
CA LEU A 549 -2.97 -1.52 46.73
C LEU A 549 -2.76 -0.41 47.76
N GLU A 550 -2.94 0.85 47.36
CA GLU A 550 -2.79 2.02 48.22
C GLU A 550 -3.68 1.95 49.47
N VAL A 551 -4.96 1.60 49.30
CA VAL A 551 -5.91 1.43 50.41
C VAL A 551 -5.47 0.28 51.32
N THR A 552 -5.04 -0.84 50.74
CA THR A 552 -4.67 -2.05 51.48
C THR A 552 -3.45 -1.86 52.36
N TYR A 553 -2.40 -1.21 51.81
CA TYR A 553 -1.18 -0.88 52.55
C TYR A 553 -1.47 0.09 53.70
N ARG A 554 -2.33 1.09 53.45
CA ARG A 554 -2.78 2.05 54.48
C ARG A 554 -3.56 1.35 55.60
N GLU A 555 -4.46 0.44 55.28
CA GLU A 555 -5.22 -0.34 56.27
C GLU A 555 -4.35 -1.35 57.04
N ALA A 556 -3.28 -1.85 56.42
CA ALA A 556 -2.31 -2.74 57.06
C ALA A 556 -1.33 -2.01 57.99
N GLY A 557 -1.33 -0.67 58.01
CA GLY A 557 -0.35 0.11 58.77
C GLY A 557 1.09 -0.06 58.25
N LEU A 558 1.24 -0.41 56.97
CA LEU A 558 2.53 -0.57 56.32
C LEU A 558 2.86 0.71 55.54
N ASP A 559 3.89 1.42 55.98
CA ASP A 559 4.35 2.65 55.33
C ASP A 559 5.28 2.39 54.13
N VAL A 560 5.53 1.12 53.80
CA VAL A 560 6.55 0.67 52.85
C VAL A 560 5.99 -0.38 51.92
N VAL A 561 6.18 -0.19 50.61
CA VAL A 561 6.10 -1.28 49.62
C VAL A 561 7.49 -1.89 49.51
N PHE A 562 7.67 -3.13 49.99
CA PHE A 562 8.99 -3.75 50.15
C PHE A 562 9.80 -3.83 48.84
N TRP A 563 9.11 -4.05 47.71
CA TRP A 563 9.73 -4.15 46.39
C TRP A 563 9.95 -2.79 45.69
N TYR A 564 9.40 -1.69 46.25
CA TYR A 564 9.65 -0.32 45.81
C TYR A 564 9.82 0.66 46.99
N PRO A 565 10.96 0.58 47.73
CA PRO A 565 11.21 1.36 48.94
C PRO A 565 11.20 2.88 48.74
N ALA A 566 11.36 3.37 47.50
CA ALA A 566 11.31 4.79 47.19
C ALA A 566 9.97 5.45 47.59
N LEU A 567 8.90 4.66 47.72
CA LEU A 567 7.57 5.11 48.18
C LEU A 567 7.55 5.60 49.63
N MET A 568 8.52 5.19 50.46
CA MET A 568 8.68 5.62 51.86
C MET A 568 8.65 7.14 52.05
N ARG A 569 9.15 7.90 51.07
CA ARG A 569 9.31 9.37 51.19
C ARG A 569 8.07 10.15 50.74
N SER A 570 7.10 9.49 50.10
CA SER A 570 5.93 10.13 49.50
C SER A 570 4.64 9.96 50.33
N GLY A 571 4.66 9.07 51.32
CA GLY A 571 3.51 8.75 52.17
C GLY A 571 2.48 7.85 51.48
N SER A 572 1.72 7.09 52.28
CA SER A 572 0.76 6.07 51.80
C SER A 572 -0.38 6.62 50.93
N SER A 573 -0.62 7.94 50.89
CA SER A 573 -1.66 8.60 50.08
C SER A 573 -1.25 8.96 48.63
N SER A 574 -0.06 8.54 48.20
CA SER A 574 0.50 8.85 46.87
C SER A 574 1.11 7.65 46.15
N VAL A 575 0.88 6.45 46.69
CA VAL A 575 1.40 5.19 46.17
C VAL A 575 0.88 4.93 44.77
N GLY A 576 -0.42 5.14 44.52
CA GLY A 576 -1.03 4.88 43.21
C GLY A 576 -0.48 5.75 42.09
N GLY A 577 -0.26 7.04 42.37
CA GLY A 577 0.32 8.00 41.43
C GLY A 577 1.78 7.69 41.10
N SER A 578 2.57 7.32 42.12
CA SER A 578 4.00 7.01 41.99
C SER A 578 4.26 5.68 41.26
N LEU A 579 3.41 4.67 41.48
CA LEU A 579 3.48 3.42 40.73
C LEU A 579 3.09 3.61 39.26
N SER A 580 2.09 4.46 38.98
CA SER A 580 1.68 4.79 37.61
C SER A 580 2.77 5.54 36.83
N SER A 581 3.48 6.46 37.48
CA SER A 581 4.60 7.19 36.87
C SER A 581 5.82 6.30 36.63
N MET A 582 6.08 5.34 37.54
CA MET A 582 7.12 4.32 37.37
C MET A 582 6.81 3.44 36.15
N VAL A 583 5.63 2.83 36.08
CA VAL A 583 5.24 1.96 34.95
C VAL A 583 5.27 2.70 33.64
N SER A 584 4.76 3.94 33.57
CA SER A 584 4.83 4.74 32.34
C SER A 584 6.27 5.06 31.92
N SER A 585 7.17 5.30 32.87
CA SER A 585 8.59 5.49 32.60
C SER A 585 9.23 4.21 32.04
N LEU A 586 8.94 3.04 32.63
CA LEU A 586 9.41 1.74 32.15
C LEU A 586 8.88 1.43 30.75
N SER A 587 7.59 1.66 30.50
CA SER A 587 6.97 1.48 29.18
C SER A 587 7.60 2.40 28.12
N SER A 588 7.86 3.66 28.46
CA SER A 588 8.52 4.60 27.52
C SER A 588 9.98 4.24 27.23
N ALA A 589 10.68 3.65 28.19
CA ALA A 589 12.05 3.17 28.00
C ALA A 589 12.12 1.90 27.13
N THR A 590 10.99 1.18 26.99
CA THR A 590 10.94 -0.15 26.36
C THR A 590 10.07 -0.22 25.10
N SER A 591 9.32 0.83 24.73
CA SER A 591 8.47 0.83 23.54
C SER A 591 9.24 1.08 22.23
N SER A 592 8.78 0.44 21.14
CA SER A 592 9.25 0.61 19.76
C SER A 592 8.23 1.39 18.93
N SER A 593 8.66 2.45 18.22
CA SER A 593 7.86 3.09 17.16
C SER A 593 8.17 2.43 15.81
N SER A 594 7.21 1.71 15.23
CA SER A 594 7.27 1.26 13.83
C SER A 594 6.23 2.04 13.03
N SER A 595 6.68 3.04 12.27
CA SER A 595 5.87 3.72 11.26
C SER A 595 6.04 3.01 9.92
N SER A 596 5.01 2.31 9.46
CA SER A 596 4.91 1.89 8.06
C SER A 596 4.13 2.97 7.30
N GLY A 597 4.86 3.84 6.61
CA GLY A 597 4.29 4.74 5.61
C GLY A 597 4.10 3.97 4.30
N ALA A 598 2.87 3.98 3.77
CA ALA A 598 2.59 3.60 2.40
C ALA A 598 1.88 4.81 1.77
N GLY A 599 2.65 5.60 1.03
CA GLY A 599 2.12 6.57 0.09
C GLY A 599 2.16 5.95 -1.31
N SER A 600 1.06 6.09 -2.05
CA SER A 600 1.07 5.96 -3.50
C SER A 600 0.10 7.01 -4.01
N GLY A 601 0.67 8.13 -4.46
CA GLY A 601 0.00 9.08 -5.35
C GLY A 601 0.30 8.66 -6.79
N GLY A 602 -0.62 8.96 -7.69
CA GLY A 602 -0.50 8.74 -9.13
C GLY A 602 -1.86 8.97 -9.75
N GLY A 603 -2.06 10.18 -10.28
CA GLY A 603 -3.20 10.53 -11.11
C GLY A 603 -2.86 10.34 -12.59
N GLY A 604 -3.90 10.37 -13.42
CA GLY A 604 -3.83 10.51 -14.87
C GLY A 604 -5.16 11.10 -15.35
N SER A 605 -5.10 12.03 -16.30
CA SER A 605 -6.24 12.65 -16.99
C SER A 605 -6.24 12.28 -18.48
N VAL A 606 -7.33 12.70 -19.12
CA VAL A 606 -7.99 12.19 -20.33
C VAL A 606 -7.52 12.90 -21.61
N GLY A 607 -7.66 12.22 -22.76
CA GLY A 607 -7.72 12.79 -24.11
C GLY A 607 -8.45 11.78 -25.00
N GLY A 608 -9.67 12.12 -25.45
CA GLY A 608 -10.56 11.24 -26.21
C GLY A 608 -10.70 11.74 -27.66
N GLY A 609 -10.43 10.85 -28.60
CA GLY A 609 -10.17 11.14 -30.01
C GLY A 609 -8.81 10.53 -30.36
N GLY A 610 -8.80 9.22 -30.63
CA GLY A 610 -7.60 8.49 -31.01
C GLY A 610 -7.50 8.43 -32.53
N GLY A 611 -6.33 8.65 -33.11
CA GLY A 611 -6.12 8.46 -34.56
C GLY A 611 -5.03 9.34 -35.16
N GLY A 612 -4.88 10.57 -34.69
CA GLY A 612 -4.04 11.55 -35.41
C GLY A 612 -2.55 11.41 -35.21
N GLY A 613 -2.14 10.82 -34.09
CA GLY A 613 -0.75 10.87 -33.64
C GLY A 613 -0.27 12.29 -33.37
N PHE A 614 0.96 12.61 -33.76
CA PHE A 614 1.58 13.92 -33.55
C PHE A 614 2.47 14.31 -34.73
N ALA A 615 2.86 15.58 -34.80
CA ALA A 615 3.79 16.07 -35.81
C ALA A 615 4.75 17.12 -35.22
N GLY A 616 5.97 17.19 -35.75
CA GLY A 616 7.00 18.10 -35.24
C GLY A 616 8.22 18.20 -36.14
N GLY A 617 9.29 18.82 -35.63
CA GLY A 617 10.53 19.01 -36.38
C GLY A 617 11.61 18.02 -35.98
N ARG A 618 12.32 17.46 -36.98
CA ARG A 618 13.50 16.60 -36.78
C ARG A 618 14.77 17.42 -36.67
#